data_AF-A0A0F9H707-F1
#
_entry.id   AF-A0A0F9H707-F1
#
_cell.length_a   1.000
_cell.length_b   1.000
_cell.length_c   1.000
_cell.angle_alpha   90.00
_cell.angle_beta   90.00
_cell.angle_gamma   90.00
#
_symmetry.space_group_name_H-M   'P 1'
#
loop_
_entity.id
_entity.type
_entity.pdbx_description
1 polymer ?
#
loop_
_entity_poly.entity_id
_entity_poly.type
_entity_poly.pdbx_seq_one_letter_code
_entity_poly.pdbx_strand_id
1 'polypeptide(L)' 'MNIDEATAKYWEVKRAYYGRTRTMTTEQALNDLRHVLETTGPHHPLANQAFDLQQCIITGSNPS' A
#
# COMPACT_ATOMS: atom_id res chain seq x y z
N MET A 1 0.71 4.57 14.08
CA MET A 1 0.30 3.33 13.40
C MET A 1 1.06 2.17 14.02
N ASN A 2 0.35 1.12 14.42
CA ASN A 2 0.93 -0.16 14.83
C ASN A 2 0.92 -1.16 13.66
N ILE A 3 1.44 -2.39 13.86
CA ILE A 3 1.51 -3.39 12.78
C ILE A 3 0.12 -3.84 12.29
N ASP A 4 -0.88 -3.93 13.17
CA ASP A 4 -2.24 -4.31 12.79
C ASP A 4 -2.90 -3.23 11.92
N GLU A 5 -2.74 -1.97 12.31
CA GLU A 5 -3.18 -0.79 11.56
C GLU A 5 -2.45 -0.69 10.21
N ALA A 6 -1.15 -0.96 10.17
CA ALA A 6 -0.37 -0.98 8.93
C ALA A 6 -0.86 -2.08 7.98
N THR A 7 -1.19 -3.25 8.52
CA THR A 7 -1.75 -4.36 7.76
C THR A 7 -3.12 -4.00 7.19
N ALA A 8 -4.02 -3.43 8.01
CA ALA A 8 -5.32 -2.96 7.56
C ALA A 8 -5.19 -1.90 6.46
N LYS A 9 -4.31 -0.91 6.65
CA LYS A 9 -4.03 0.15 5.68
C LYS A 9 -3.52 -0.39 4.34
N TYR A 10 -2.59 -1.34 4.35
CA TYR A 10 -2.14 -2.00 3.13
C TYR A 10 -3.31 -2.61 2.35
N TRP A 11 -4.20 -3.35 3.02
CA TRP A 11 -5.34 -3.99 2.37
C TRP A 11 -6.38 -2.98 1.85
N GLU A 12 -6.60 -1.87 2.56
CA GLU A 12 -7.43 -0.76 2.08
C GLU A 12 -6.90 -0.20 0.76
N VAL A 13 -5.61 0.13 0.70
CA VAL A 13 -4.96 0.65 -0.51
C VAL A 13 -5.03 -0.36 -1.64
N LYS A 14 -4.72 -1.63 -1.35
CA LYS A 14 -4.76 -2.72 -2.34
C LYS A 14 -6.15 -2.89 -2.94
N ARG A 15 -7.19 -2.87 -2.10
CA ARG A 15 -8.58 -2.97 -2.56
C ARG A 15 -9.01 -1.73 -3.34
N ALA A 16 -8.61 -0.54 -2.93
CA ALA A 16 -8.91 0.69 -3.67
C ALA A 16 -8.30 0.66 -5.08
N TYR A 17 -7.05 0.18 -5.19
CA TYR A 17 -6.34 0.08 -6.46
C TYR A 17 -6.93 -0.98 -7.41
N TYR A 18 -7.12 -2.24 -6.95
CA TYR A 18 -7.64 -3.31 -7.84
C TYR A 18 -9.16 -3.35 -7.95
N GLY A 19 -9.87 -2.98 -6.90
CA GLY A 19 -11.33 -3.05 -6.83
C GLY A 19 -12.03 -2.02 -7.71
N ARG A 20 -11.28 -1.08 -8.34
CA ARG A 20 -11.81 0.08 -9.08
C ARG A 20 -12.81 0.90 -8.27
N THR A 21 -12.77 0.78 -6.95
CA THR A 21 -13.56 1.60 -6.03
C THR A 21 -12.87 2.96 -5.95
N ARG A 22 -13.55 4.00 -6.43
CA ARG A 22 -13.05 5.38 -6.52
C ARG A 22 -13.03 6.10 -5.16
N THR A 23 -12.63 5.38 -4.11
CA THR A 23 -12.69 5.81 -2.72
C THR A 23 -11.38 6.39 -2.22
N MET A 24 -10.30 6.31 -3.00
CA MET A 24 -8.96 6.73 -2.60
C MET A 24 -8.22 7.37 -3.77
N THR A 25 -7.53 8.49 -3.54
CA THR A 25 -6.67 9.14 -4.54
C THR A 25 -5.30 8.45 -4.59
N THR A 26 -4.59 8.59 -5.71
CA THR A 26 -3.21 8.09 -5.85
C THR A 26 -2.29 8.66 -4.76
N GLU A 27 -2.39 9.96 -4.48
CA GLU A 27 -1.57 10.62 -3.45
C GLU A 27 -1.84 10.04 -2.06
N GLN A 28 -3.12 9.83 -1.71
CA GLN A 28 -3.49 9.22 -0.44
C GLN A 28 -3.00 7.77 -0.33
N ALA A 29 -3.12 7.00 -1.41
CA ALA A 29 -2.61 5.62 -1.47
C ALA A 29 -1.09 5.55 -1.25
N LEU A 30 -0.32 6.44 -1.89
CA LEU A 30 1.13 6.49 -1.74
C LEU A 30 1.55 6.92 -0.33
N ASN A 31 0.82 7.87 0.26
CA ASN A 31 1.07 8.31 1.63
C ASN A 31 0.78 7.20 2.65
N ASP A 32 -0.35 6.50 2.50
CA ASP A 32 -0.71 5.37 3.36
C ASP A 32 0.33 4.24 3.26
N LEU A 33 0.79 3.90 2.05
CA LEU A 33 1.84 2.89 1.85
C LEU A 33 3.19 3.31 2.43
N ARG A 34 3.53 4.60 2.37
CA ARG A 34 4.76 5.12 3.00
C ARG A 34 4.71 4.91 4.51
N HIS A 35 3.58 5.23 5.15
CA HIS A 35 3.46 5.01 6.59
C HIS A 35 3.47 3.51 6.96
N VAL A 36 2.94 2.64 6.09
CA VAL A 36 3.08 1.18 6.26
C VAL A 36 4.56 0.79 6.26
N LEU A 37 5.35 1.24 5.28
CA LEU A 37 6.78 0.96 5.17
C LEU A 37 7.57 1.46 6.40
N GLU A 38 7.28 2.69 6.85
CA GLU A 38 7.89 3.30 8.04
C GLU A 38 7.56 2.50 9.32
N THR A 39 6.35 1.94 9.42
CA THR A 39 5.89 1.18 10.60
C THR A 39 6.44 -0.24 10.63
N THR A 40 6.45 -0.93 9.48
CA THR A 40 6.85 -2.35 9.43
C THR A 40 8.36 -2.53 9.42
N GLY A 41 9.10 -1.55 8.91
CA GLY A 41 10.54 -1.64 8.69
C GLY A 41 10.92 -2.54 7.50
N PRO A 42 12.18 -2.47 7.03
CA PRO A 42 12.60 -3.01 5.74
C PRO A 42 12.67 -4.55 5.67
N HIS A 43 12.69 -5.24 6.81
CA HIS A 43 12.80 -6.72 6.85
C HIS A 43 11.45 -7.42 7.00
N HIS A 44 10.36 -6.68 7.18
CA HIS A 44 9.05 -7.27 7.40
C HIS A 44 8.42 -7.69 6.06
N PRO A 45 7.77 -8.86 5.96
CA PRO A 45 7.17 -9.33 4.69
C PRO A 45 6.16 -8.34 4.08
N LEU A 46 5.38 -7.66 4.93
CA LEU A 46 4.43 -6.63 4.50
C LEU A 46 5.13 -5.44 3.83
N ALA A 47 6.38 -5.11 4.22
CA ALA A 47 7.11 -4.00 3.64
C ALA A 47 7.41 -4.25 2.15
N ASN A 48 7.83 -5.47 1.81
CA ASN A 48 8.04 -5.86 0.41
C ASN A 48 6.75 -5.73 -0.40
N GLN A 49 5.64 -6.24 0.15
CA GLN A 49 4.33 -6.14 -0.50
C GLN A 49 3.85 -4.69 -0.67
N ALA A 50 4.09 -3.83 0.33
CA ALA A 50 3.74 -2.42 0.28
C ALA A 50 4.60 -1.67 -0.75
N PHE A 51 5.89 -1.99 -0.83
CA PHE A 51 6.80 -1.43 -1.82
C PHE A 51 6.40 -1.81 -3.24
N ASP A 52 6.11 -3.09 -3.50
CA ASP A 52 5.67 -3.57 -4.81
C ASP A 52 4.36 -2.89 -5.24
N LEU A 53 3.39 -2.77 -4.32
CA LEU A 53 2.14 -2.08 -4.58
C LEU A 53 2.35 -0.58 -4.84
N GLN A 54 3.28 0.06 -4.12
CA GLN A 54 3.64 1.45 -4.36
C GLN A 54 4.21 1.64 -5.77
N GLN A 55 5.10 0.74 -6.21
CA GLN A 55 5.65 0.76 -7.58
C GLN A 55 4.56 0.52 -8.64
N CYS A 56 3.62 -0.40 -8.40
CA CYS A 56 2.48 -0.64 -9.27
C CYS A 56 1.61 0.62 -9.44
N ILE A 57 1.32 1.32 -8.35
CA ILE A 57 0.54 2.57 -8.36
C ILE A 57 1.29 3.67 -9.15
N ILE A 58 2.60 3.84 -8.91
CA ILE A 58 3.42 4.86 -9.59
C ILE A 58 3.50 4.59 -11.10
N THR A 59 3.72 3.34 -11.48
CA THR A 59 3.92 2.95 -12.88
C THR A 59 2.61 2.71 -13.64
N GLY A 60 1.48 2.63 -12.94
CA GLY A 60 0.20 2.21 -13.50
C GLY A 60 0.16 0.73 -13.91
N SER A 61 1.10 -0.07 -13.41
CA SER A 61 1.21 -1.50 -13.72
C SER A 61 0.34 -2.33 -12.79
N ASN A 62 -0.35 -3.35 -13.30
CA ASN A 62 -0.88 -4.41 -12.44
C ASN A 62 0.26 -5.39 -12.09
N PRO A 63 0.43 -5.78 -10.82
CA PRO A 63 1.29 -6.90 -10.49
C PRO A 63 0.69 -8.14 -11.15
N SER A 64 1.58 -8.91 -11.75
CA SER A 64 1.28 -10.16 -12.45
C SER A 64 0.81 -11.25 -11.50
#